data_AF-A0A9D5JB94-F1
#
_entry.id   AF-A0A9D5JB94-F1
#
_cell.length_a   1.000
_cell.length_b   1.000
_cell.length_c   1.000
_cell.angle_alpha   90.00
_cell.angle_beta   90.00
_cell.angle_gamma   90.00
#
_symmetry.space_group_name_H-M   'P 1'
#
loop_
_entity.id
_entity.type
_entity.pdbx_description
1 polymer ?
#
loop_
_entity_poly.entity_id
_entity_poly.type
_entity_poly.pdbx_seq_one_letter_code
_entity_poly.pdbx_strand_id
1 'polypeptide(L)'
;MDERASDRAREWLGRLQRGNIDRSQLTPDLSAALQNATVSGYAAQTGKLGSPTKFTLLGKHAVEGTTTWVFRVTWPQGSMDYTFGVEDATGKISALYLRPGPAG
;
A
#
# COMPACT_ATOMS: atom_id res chain seq x y z
N MET A 1 -7.80 -13.43 -10.03
CA MET A 1 -7.36 -12.34 -9.13
C MET A 1 -6.31 -12.93 -8.22
N ASP A 2 -5.22 -12.22 -7.94
CA ASP A 2 -4.21 -12.68 -6.97
C ASP A 2 -4.75 -12.35 -5.57
N GLU A 3 -5.68 -13.17 -5.09
CA GLU A 3 -6.53 -12.88 -3.91
C GLU A 3 -5.67 -12.64 -2.66
N ARG A 4 -4.64 -13.46 -2.46
CA ARG A 4 -3.70 -13.33 -1.33
C ARG A 4 -2.96 -11.99 -1.33
N ALA A 5 -2.55 -11.49 -2.50
CA ALA A 5 -1.88 -10.20 -2.60
C ALA A 5 -2.85 -9.04 -2.34
N SER A 6 -4.10 -9.17 -2.77
CA SER A 6 -5.15 -8.16 -2.58
C SER A 6 -5.54 -8.03 -1.11
N ASP A 7 -5.68 -9.15 -0.40
CA ASP A 7 -5.98 -9.18 1.03
C ASP A 7 -4.81 -8.61 1.85
N ARG A 8 -3.57 -9.01 1.53
CA ARG A 8 -2.37 -8.46 2.18
C ARG A 8 -2.26 -6.95 1.94
N ALA A 9 -2.49 -6.48 0.72
CA ALA A 9 -2.48 -5.06 0.39
C ALA A 9 -3.54 -4.29 1.21
N ARG A 10 -4.77 -4.83 1.34
CA ARG A 10 -5.83 -4.19 2.16
C ARG A 10 -5.48 -4.15 3.64
N GLU A 11 -4.91 -5.23 4.18
CA GLU A 11 -4.42 -5.28 5.56
C GLU A 11 -3.36 -4.19 5.81
N TRP A 12 -2.40 -4.08 4.88
CA TRP A 12 -1.30 -3.13 4.98
C TRP A 12 -1.72 -1.68 4.81
N LEU A 13 -2.71 -1.40 3.97
CA LEU A 13 -3.36 -0.10 3.92
C LEU A 13 -3.96 0.27 5.29
N GLY A 14 -4.68 -0.66 5.93
CA GLY A 14 -5.25 -0.42 7.26
C GLY A 14 -4.18 -0.19 8.33
N ARG A 15 -3.05 -0.90 8.25
CA ARG A 15 -1.87 -0.68 9.12
C ARG A 15 -1.27 0.72 8.93
N LEU A 16 -1.11 1.16 7.69
CA LEU A 16 -0.66 2.52 7.36
C LEU A 16 -1.61 3.59 7.90
N GLN A 17 -2.92 3.42 7.73
CA GLN A 17 -3.94 4.35 8.25
C GLN A 17 -3.87 4.52 9.77
N ARG A 18 -3.51 3.46 10.50
CA ARG A 18 -3.37 3.46 11.96
C ARG A 18 -1.96 3.80 12.45
N GLY A 19 -1.00 3.95 11.54
CA GLY A 19 0.42 4.12 11.89
C GLY A 19 1.06 2.89 12.56
N ASN A 20 0.49 1.70 12.41
CA ASN A 20 0.97 0.46 13.03
C ASN A 20 1.68 -0.43 12.00
N ILE A 21 2.98 -0.20 11.80
CA ILE A 21 3.79 -0.86 10.77
C ILE A 21 4.66 -1.95 11.37
N ASP A 22 4.50 -3.18 10.87
CA ASP A 22 5.40 -4.30 11.20
C ASP A 22 6.63 -4.29 10.29
N ARG A 23 7.71 -3.68 10.76
CA ARG A 23 8.95 -3.55 9.99
C ARG A 23 9.61 -4.89 9.64
N SER A 24 9.27 -5.99 10.31
CA SER A 24 9.85 -7.31 10.00
C SER A 24 9.44 -7.84 8.62
N GLN A 25 8.29 -7.39 8.14
CA GLN A 25 7.70 -7.75 6.85
C GLN A 25 8.21 -6.89 5.68
N LEU A 26 8.99 -5.85 5.97
CA LEU A 26 9.53 -4.93 4.99
C LEU A 26 10.92 -5.38 4.53
N THR A 27 11.28 -5.03 3.30
CA THR A 27 12.69 -5.03 2.89
C THR A 27 13.48 -4.04 3.75
N PRO A 28 14.80 -4.23 3.92
CA PRO A 28 15.64 -3.29 4.66
C PRO A 28 15.52 -1.86 4.13
N ASP A 29 15.51 -1.70 2.81
CA ASP A 29 15.42 -0.39 2.15
C ASP A 29 14.09 0.29 2.43
N LEU A 30 12.96 -0.42 2.30
CA LEU A 30 11.65 0.16 2.59
C LEU A 30 11.49 0.46 4.09
N SER A 31 12.02 -0.40 4.96
CA SER A 31 12.04 -0.15 6.40
C SER A 31 12.81 1.13 6.76
N ALA A 32 13.95 1.37 6.10
CA ALA A 32 14.74 2.57 6.27
C ALA A 32 14.03 3.83 5.71
N ALA A 33 13.35 3.70 4.58
CA ALA A 33 12.60 4.79 3.94
C ALA A 33 11.30 5.16 4.69
N LEU A 34 10.60 4.18 5.26
CA LEU A 34 9.45 4.38 6.14
C LEU A 34 9.89 4.81 7.54
N GLN A 35 10.44 6.01 7.63
CA GLN A 35 10.67 6.68 8.90
C GLN A 35 9.33 6.95 9.60
N ASN A 36 9.36 7.12 10.94
CA ASN A 36 8.16 7.36 11.72
C ASN A 36 7.39 8.61 11.26
N ALA A 37 8.08 9.62 10.74
CA ALA A 37 7.48 10.81 10.14
C ALA A 37 6.66 10.48 8.88
N THR A 38 7.16 9.61 8.01
CA THR A 38 6.46 9.16 6.79
C THR A 38 5.21 8.37 7.14
N VAL A 39 5.30 7.46 8.12
CA VAL A 39 4.15 6.68 8.62
C VAL A 39 3.10 7.59 9.25
N SER A 40 3.52 8.57 10.05
CA SER A 40 2.62 9.57 10.63
C SER A 40 1.93 10.42 9.56
N GLY A 41 2.66 10.80 8.50
CA GLY A 41 2.09 11.51 7.35
C GLY A 41 0.99 10.71 6.65
N TYR A 42 1.21 9.41 6.42
CA TYR A 42 0.17 8.53 5.86
C TYR A 42 -1.04 8.41 6.78
N ALA A 43 -0.82 8.19 8.08
CA ALA A 43 -1.91 8.10 9.06
C ALA A 43 -2.71 9.41 9.13
N ALA A 44 -2.05 10.57 9.09
CA ALA A 44 -2.72 11.87 9.10
C ALA A 44 -3.56 12.11 7.84
N GLN A 45 -3.08 11.70 6.67
CA GLN A 45 -3.78 11.87 5.39
C GLN A 45 -4.94 10.89 5.23
N THR A 46 -4.75 9.63 5.63
CA THR A 46 -5.69 8.54 5.30
C THR A 46 -6.48 8.01 6.48
N GLY A 47 -6.06 8.26 7.72
CA GLY A 47 -6.77 7.83 8.92
C GLY A 47 -8.16 8.48 9.03
N LYS A 48 -8.31 9.74 8.56
CA LYS A 48 -9.59 10.46 8.54
C LYS A 48 -10.55 9.98 7.45
N LEU A 49 -10.05 9.27 6.44
CA LEU A 49 -10.89 8.74 5.35
C LEU A 49 -11.69 7.51 5.78
N GLY A 50 -11.30 6.88 6.89
CA GLY A 50 -11.95 5.66 7.39
C GLY A 50 -11.71 4.46 6.48
N SER A 51 -12.61 3.49 6.53
CA SER A 51 -12.51 2.28 5.70
C SER A 51 -12.87 2.59 4.24
N PRO A 52 -12.10 2.07 3.26
CA PRO A 52 -12.43 2.24 1.86
C PRO A 52 -13.72 1.49 1.49
N THR A 53 -14.53 2.09 0.61
CA THR A 53 -15.76 1.50 0.06
C THR A 53 -15.50 0.61 -1.15
N LYS A 54 -14.41 0.85 -1.88
CA LYS A 54 -13.94 -0.01 -2.98
C LYS A 54 -12.43 -0.14 -2.98
N PHE A 55 -11.95 -1.31 -3.41
CA PHE A 55 -10.53 -1.63 -3.54
C PHE A 55 -10.34 -2.49 -4.79
N THR A 56 -10.01 -1.84 -5.91
CA THR A 56 -10.02 -2.44 -7.25
C THR A 56 -8.60 -2.55 -7.76
N LEU A 57 -8.17 -3.74 -8.17
CA LEU A 57 -6.88 -3.92 -8.84
C LEU A 57 -6.92 -3.26 -10.22
N LEU A 58 -6.03 -2.31 -10.46
CA LEU A 58 -5.85 -1.63 -11.75
C LEU A 58 -4.82 -2.33 -12.62
N GLY A 59 -3.75 -2.86 -12.01
CA GLY A 59 -2.65 -3.46 -12.75
C GLY A 59 -1.71 -4.25 -11.87
N LYS A 60 -0.99 -5.18 -12.49
CA LYS A 60 0.07 -5.99 -11.89
C LYS A 60 1.30 -5.91 -12.81
N HIS A 61 2.45 -5.61 -12.25
CA HIS A 61 3.73 -5.53 -12.97
C HIS A 61 4.78 -6.32 -12.19
N ALA A 62 5.55 -7.16 -12.89
CA ALA A 62 6.70 -7.84 -12.32
C ALA A 62 7.95 -7.32 -13.03
N VAL A 63 8.88 -6.74 -12.26
CA VAL A 63 10.12 -6.16 -12.78
C VAL A 63 11.24 -6.52 -11.80
N GLU A 64 12.33 -7.07 -12.33
CA GLU A 64 13.57 -7.35 -11.58
C GLU A 64 13.35 -8.09 -10.24
N GLY A 65 12.48 -9.11 -10.24
CA GLY A 65 12.21 -9.93 -9.05
C GLY A 65 11.33 -9.25 -8.00
N THR A 66 10.65 -8.16 -8.36
CA THR A 66 9.59 -7.55 -7.55
C THR A 66 8.28 -7.59 -8.31
N THR A 67 7.25 -8.15 -7.67
CA THR A 67 5.87 -8.05 -8.13
C THR A 67 5.18 -6.87 -7.46
N THR A 68 4.61 -5.97 -8.26
CA THR A 68 3.87 -4.80 -7.82
C THR A 68 2.42 -4.86 -8.29
N TRP A 69 1.50 -4.53 -7.41
CA TRP A 69 0.08 -4.37 -7.68
C TRP A 69 -0.32 -2.92 -7.43
N VAL A 70 -1.07 -2.35 -8.37
CA VAL A 70 -1.65 -1.00 -8.24
C VAL A 70 -3.15 -1.15 -8.04
N PHE A 71 -3.65 -0.60 -6.94
CA PHE A 71 -5.07 -0.65 -6.59
C PHE A 71 -5.66 0.75 -6.60
N ARG A 72 -6.84 0.92 -7.20
CA ARG A 72 -7.70 2.07 -6.92
C ARG A 72 -8.41 1.81 -5.60
N VAL A 73 -8.16 2.68 -4.64
CA VAL A 73 -8.85 2.69 -3.36
C VAL A 73 -9.84 3.84 -3.37
N THR A 74 -11.12 3.56 -3.11
CA THR A 74 -12.19 4.56 -3.08
C THR A 74 -12.71 4.71 -1.66
N TRP A 75 -12.88 5.95 -1.24
CA TRP A 75 -13.57 6.37 -0.02
C TRP A 75 -14.73 7.30 -0.40
N PRO A 76 -15.65 7.61 0.53
CA PRO A 76 -16.71 8.59 0.26
C PRO A 76 -16.20 9.96 -0.20
N GLN A 77 -15.00 10.36 0.23
CA GLN A 77 -14.41 11.66 -0.06
C GLN A 77 -13.58 11.70 -1.36
N GLY A 78 -13.31 10.55 -2.00
CA GLY A 78 -12.50 10.48 -3.21
C GLY A 78 -11.77 9.15 -3.38
N SER A 79 -10.85 9.10 -4.34
CA SER A 79 -10.05 7.89 -4.61
C SER A 79 -8.57 8.19 -4.75
N MET A 80 -7.75 7.21 -4.37
CA MET A 80 -6.30 7.25 -4.55
C MET A 80 -5.82 5.94 -5.17
N ASP A 81 -4.64 5.99 -5.80
CA ASP A 81 -3.91 4.79 -6.16
C ASP A 81 -2.99 4.36 -5.04
N TYR A 82 -3.08 3.09 -4.71
CA TYR A 82 -2.24 2.42 -3.76
C TYR A 82 -1.35 1.42 -4.47
N THR A 83 -0.04 1.64 -4.37
CA THR A 83 0.96 0.71 -4.89
C THR A 83 1.45 -0.17 -3.76
N PHE A 84 1.35 -1.48 -3.97
CA PHE A 84 1.84 -2.53 -3.08
C PHE A 84 2.85 -3.38 -3.84
N GLY A 85 4.10 -3.43 -3.38
CA GLY A 85 5.18 -4.21 -4.00
C GLY A 85 5.72 -5.26 -3.06
N VAL A 86 6.01 -6.45 -3.59
CA VAL A 86 6.62 -7.58 -2.86
C VAL A 86 7.79 -8.11 -3.66
N GLU A 87 8.93 -8.28 -3.00
CA GLU A 87 10.09 -8.96 -3.55
C GLU A 87 9.82 -10.47 -3.62
N ASP A 88 9.94 -11.07 -4.80
CA ASP A 88 9.54 -12.44 -5.07
C ASP A 88 10.42 -13.46 -4.32
N ALA A 89 11.72 -13.14 -4.14
CA ALA A 89 12.69 -14.01 -3.50
C ALA A 89 12.48 -14.15 -1.98
N THR A 90 12.03 -13.08 -1.33
CA THR A 90 11.91 -13.01 0.14
C THR A 90 10.47 -12.95 0.64
N GLY A 91 9.53 -12.62 -0.24
CA GLY A 91 8.14 -12.33 0.11
C GLY A 91 7.97 -11.04 0.94
N LYS A 92 9.03 -10.25 1.11
CA LYS A 92 9.01 -9.00 1.86
C LYS A 92 8.45 -7.86 1.01
N ILE A 93 7.83 -6.92 1.69
CA ILE A 93 7.20 -5.77 1.06
C ILE A 93 8.30 -4.76 0.71
N SER A 94 8.36 -4.40 -0.57
CA SER A 94 9.38 -3.51 -1.15
C SER A 94 8.81 -2.15 -1.59
N ALA A 95 7.49 -2.03 -1.76
CA ALA A 95 6.83 -0.76 -2.04
C ALA A 95 5.49 -0.61 -1.32
N LEU A 96 5.30 0.56 -0.67
CA LEU A 96 4.06 0.96 0.00
C LEU A 96 3.87 2.47 -0.14
N TYR A 97 3.02 2.90 -1.06
CA TYR A 97 2.69 4.32 -1.16
C TYR A 97 1.33 4.58 -1.79
N LEU A 98 0.78 5.73 -1.46
CA LEU A 98 -0.45 6.26 -2.02
C LEU A 98 -0.13 7.47 -2.89
N ARG A 99 -0.80 7.60 -4.02
CA ARG A 99 -0.75 8.78 -4.87
C ARG A 99 -2.16 9.16 -5.32
N PRO A 100 -2.42 10.44 -5.64
CA PRO A 100 -3.66 10.80 -6.31
C PRO A 100 -3.86 9.94 -7.56
N GLY A 101 -5.06 9.39 -7.75
CA GLY A 101 -5.41 8.80 -9.04
C GLY A 101 -5.43 9.88 -10.14
N PRO A 102 -5.37 9.53 -11.44
CA PRO A 102 -5.71 10.50 -12.48
C PRO A 102 -7.08 11.09 -12.16
N ALA A 103 -7.23 12.40 -12.39
CA ALA A 103 -8.53 13.04 -12.40
C ALA A 103 -9.40 12.26 -13.40
N GLY A 104 -10.41 11.57 -12.87
CA GLY A 104 -11.43 10.92 -13.67
C GLY A 104 -12.42 11.93 -14.21
#